data_AF-U2R9V7-F1
#
_entry.id   AF-U2R9V7-F1
#
_cell.length_a   1.000
_cell.length_b   1.000
_cell.length_c   1.000
_cell.angle_alpha   90.00
_cell.angle_beta   90.00
_cell.angle_gamma   90.00
#
_symmetry.space_group_name_H-M   'P 1'
#
loop_
_entity.id
_entity.type
_entity.pdbx_description
1 polymer ?
#
loop_
_entity_poly.entity_id
_entity_poly.type
_entity_poly.pdbx_seq_one_letter_code
_entity_poly.pdbx_strand_id
1 'polypeptide(L)'
;APLPPREAARVLRGLATDVVRPVSHWLYENDDTAPAGDAEALPVRWRDWVGSVLGGMQPAPPLLLAVLFAALVTPFGLSQYGPLQCLPAVVGGLVVVGAGNLVVSRVAERTARPYRGIVLVAGYLVVGVALSLTTDAAIRVQGLHPHFIWFEAGTYPLIALGVALVVSLSARIRLDQQGLEAAVQASVFDAARLRADYDHQRAAFARVLHSGVQSELIAAALALGAGGGDDASGELRSVVDR
;
A
#
# COMPACT_ATOMS: atom_id res chain seq x y z
N ALA A 1 -50.39 41.14 -11.18
CA ALA A 1 -51.66 40.42 -11.31
C ALA A 1 -51.41 38.95 -11.00
N PRO A 2 -52.25 38.27 -10.20
CA PRO A 2 -52.09 36.84 -9.96
C PRO A 2 -52.25 36.08 -11.29
N LEU A 3 -51.33 35.17 -11.57
CA LEU A 3 -51.35 34.35 -12.78
C LEU A 3 -52.55 33.38 -12.75
N PRO A 4 -53.25 33.17 -13.86
CA PRO A 4 -54.33 32.20 -13.92
C PRO A 4 -53.79 30.80 -13.56
N PRO A 5 -54.62 29.95 -12.92
CA PRO A 5 -54.20 28.68 -12.30
C PRO A 5 -53.41 27.75 -13.23
N ARG A 6 -53.78 27.76 -14.52
CA ARG A 6 -53.16 26.94 -15.56
C ARG A 6 -51.78 27.43 -15.97
N GLU A 7 -51.51 28.73 -15.86
CA GLU A 7 -50.21 29.33 -16.17
C GLU A 7 -49.24 29.14 -15.01
N ALA A 8 -49.70 29.28 -13.76
CA ALA A 8 -48.87 29.00 -12.58
C ALA A 8 -48.42 27.53 -12.53
N ALA A 9 -49.31 26.57 -12.84
CA ALA A 9 -48.95 25.16 -12.94
C ALA A 9 -47.98 24.87 -14.09
N ARG A 10 -48.08 25.59 -15.21
CA ARG A 10 -47.14 25.48 -16.34
C ARG A 10 -45.76 26.05 -15.99
N VAL A 11 -45.71 27.16 -15.26
CA VAL A 11 -44.46 27.81 -14.81
C VAL A 11 -43.75 26.96 -13.75
N LEU A 12 -44.48 26.35 -12.80
CA LEU A 12 -43.90 25.42 -11.82
C LEU A 12 -43.39 24.13 -12.47
N ARG A 13 -44.11 23.61 -13.47
CA ARG A 13 -43.66 22.46 -14.27
C ARG A 13 -42.45 22.80 -15.14
N GLY A 14 -42.40 24.02 -15.69
CA GLY A 14 -41.23 24.56 -16.38
C GLY A 14 -40.01 24.65 -15.47
N LEU A 15 -40.14 25.28 -14.30
CA LEU A 15 -39.07 25.37 -13.28
C LEU A 15 -38.55 24.00 -12.83
N ALA A 16 -39.44 23.03 -12.60
CA ALA A 16 -39.03 21.67 -12.25
C ALA A 16 -38.28 20.95 -13.38
N THR A 17 -38.61 21.24 -14.64
CA THR A 17 -37.99 20.56 -15.79
C THR A 17 -36.70 21.26 -16.23
N ASP A 18 -36.67 22.60 -16.15
CA ASP A 18 -35.61 23.44 -16.69
C ASP A 18 -34.53 23.81 -15.66
N VAL A 19 -34.79 23.66 -14.36
CA VAL A 19 -33.79 23.96 -13.31
C VAL A 19 -33.32 22.69 -12.60
N VAL A 20 -34.23 21.80 -12.18
CA VAL A 20 -33.86 20.61 -11.39
C VAL A 20 -33.10 19.59 -12.25
N ARG A 21 -33.47 19.43 -13.52
CA ARG A 21 -32.82 18.48 -14.44
C ARG A 21 -31.38 18.86 -14.78
N PRO A 22 -31.05 20.10 -15.19
CA PRO A 22 -29.66 20.48 -15.45
C PRO A 22 -28.80 20.58 -14.19
N VAL A 23 -29.36 20.99 -13.04
CA VAL A 23 -28.61 20.97 -11.77
C VAL A 23 -28.32 19.54 -11.32
N SER A 24 -29.25 18.61 -11.52
CA SER A 24 -29.01 17.18 -11.29
C SER A 24 -27.97 16.61 -12.24
N HIS A 25 -27.94 17.02 -13.51
CA HIS A 25 -26.90 16.59 -14.46
C HIS A 25 -25.54 17.19 -14.12
N TRP A 26 -25.49 18.47 -13.77
CA TRP A 26 -24.27 19.17 -13.34
C TRP A 26 -23.69 18.56 -12.07
N LEU A 27 -24.51 18.16 -11.11
CA LEU A 27 -24.04 17.47 -9.89
C LEU A 27 -23.50 16.06 -10.17
N TYR A 28 -24.01 15.38 -11.20
CA TYR A 28 -23.52 14.06 -11.63
C TYR A 28 -22.30 14.14 -12.55
N GLU A 29 -22.17 15.21 -13.34
CA GLU A 29 -21.03 15.46 -14.23
C GLU A 29 -19.84 16.11 -13.50
N ASN A 30 -20.09 16.91 -12.44
CA ASN A 30 -19.05 17.51 -11.61
C ASN A 30 -18.70 16.72 -10.35
N ASP A 31 -19.15 15.47 -10.23
CA ASP A 31 -18.56 14.48 -9.29
C ASP A 31 -17.23 13.95 -9.88
N ASP A 32 -16.50 14.84 -10.57
CA ASP A 32 -15.09 14.71 -10.89
C ASP A 32 -14.39 14.52 -9.55
N THR A 33 -14.04 13.25 -9.30
CA THR A 33 -12.92 12.80 -8.47
C THR A 33 -12.30 13.96 -7.71
N ALA A 34 -12.67 14.13 -6.43
CA ALA A 34 -11.96 15.02 -5.52
C ALA A 34 -10.47 14.88 -5.84
N PRO A 35 -9.77 15.96 -6.25
CA PRO A 35 -8.40 15.86 -6.69
C PRO A 35 -7.70 15.14 -5.56
N ALA A 36 -7.14 13.96 -5.86
CA ALA A 36 -6.35 13.20 -4.91
C ALA A 36 -5.32 14.21 -4.41
N GLY A 37 -5.55 14.77 -3.21
CA GLY A 37 -4.86 15.97 -2.79
C GLY A 37 -3.40 15.69 -3.01
N ASP A 38 -2.76 16.51 -3.86
CA ASP A 38 -1.37 16.30 -4.27
C ASP A 38 -0.60 16.06 -3.00
N ALA A 39 -0.34 14.79 -2.69
CA ALA A 39 0.47 14.41 -1.57
C ALA A 39 1.83 14.86 -2.05
N GLU A 40 2.18 16.11 -1.73
CA GLU A 40 3.45 16.73 -2.09
C GLU A 40 4.49 15.66 -1.82
N ALA A 41 5.02 15.08 -2.90
CA ALA A 41 5.98 14.02 -2.81
C ALA A 41 7.24 14.68 -2.27
N LEU A 42 7.32 14.78 -0.94
CA LEU A 42 8.42 15.36 -0.21
C LEU A 42 9.68 14.72 -0.79
N PRO A 43 10.57 15.48 -1.44
CA PRO A 43 11.68 14.92 -2.17
C PRO A 43 12.56 14.16 -1.16
N VAL A 44 12.52 12.83 -1.25
CA VAL A 44 13.28 11.97 -0.35
C VAL A 44 14.75 12.18 -0.66
N ARG A 45 15.46 12.94 0.20
CA ARG A 45 16.90 13.12 0.04
C ARG A 45 17.55 11.76 0.12
N TRP A 46 18.43 11.48 -0.83
CA TRP A 46 19.14 10.20 -0.93
C TRP A 46 19.83 9.80 0.38
N ARG A 47 20.31 10.78 1.18
CA ARG A 47 20.92 10.53 2.50
C ARG A 47 19.94 9.98 3.52
N ASP A 48 18.73 10.48 3.52
CA ASP A 48 17.66 10.03 4.42
C ASP A 48 17.15 8.66 3.97
N TRP A 49 17.10 8.44 2.65
CA TRP A 49 16.86 7.12 2.09
C TRP A 49 17.93 6.12 2.51
N VAL A 50 19.22 6.39 2.26
CA VAL A 50 20.34 5.50 2.64
C VAL A 50 20.40 5.28 4.15
N GLY A 51 20.23 6.34 4.95
CA GLY A 51 20.18 6.23 6.41
C GLY A 51 19.02 5.35 6.88
N SER A 52 17.86 5.48 6.25
CA SER A 52 16.71 4.62 6.56
C SER A 52 16.96 3.16 6.12
N VAL A 53 17.58 2.95 4.96
CA VAL A 53 17.88 1.61 4.41
C VAL A 53 18.90 0.91 5.30
N LEU A 54 20.03 1.56 5.59
CA LEU A 54 21.09 1.04 6.45
C LEU A 54 20.64 0.87 7.91
N GLY A 55 19.84 1.80 8.44
CA GLY A 55 19.28 1.70 9.78
C GLY A 55 18.17 0.65 9.92
N GLY A 56 17.56 0.26 8.80
CA GLY A 56 16.55 -0.79 8.69
C GLY A 56 17.10 -2.15 8.27
N MET A 57 18.41 -2.29 8.04
CA MET A 57 18.98 -3.56 7.59
C MET A 57 18.72 -4.66 8.61
N GLN A 58 18.27 -5.80 8.11
CA GLN A 58 18.12 -7.02 8.85
C GLN A 58 19.33 -7.92 8.60
N PRO A 59 19.80 -8.64 9.63
CA PRO A 59 20.85 -9.63 9.43
C PRO A 59 20.38 -10.70 8.45
N ALA A 60 21.28 -11.13 7.56
CA ALA A 60 21.01 -12.24 6.67
C ALA A 60 20.68 -13.52 7.48
N PRO A 61 19.76 -14.38 7.02
CA PRO A 61 19.46 -15.64 7.70
C PRO A 61 20.74 -16.49 7.79
N PRO A 62 21.19 -16.86 9.00
CA PRO A 62 22.55 -17.39 9.21
C PRO A 62 22.77 -18.71 8.48
N LEU A 63 21.75 -19.58 8.45
CA LEU A 63 21.80 -20.87 7.78
C LEU A 63 21.77 -20.73 6.24
N LEU A 64 20.93 -19.84 5.72
CA LEU A 64 20.83 -19.65 4.26
C LEU A 64 22.14 -19.10 3.70
N LEU A 65 22.75 -18.13 4.39
CA LEU A 65 24.04 -17.58 3.98
C LEU A 65 25.17 -18.63 4.08
N ALA A 66 25.17 -19.46 5.12
CA ALA A 66 26.14 -20.54 5.28
C ALA A 66 26.03 -21.58 4.15
N VAL A 67 24.81 -22.01 3.84
CA VAL A 67 24.55 -22.98 2.76
C VAL A 67 24.90 -22.40 1.40
N LEU A 68 24.49 -21.16 1.12
CA LEU A 68 24.80 -20.48 -0.14
C LEU A 68 26.31 -20.35 -0.35
N PHE A 69 27.03 -19.90 0.68
CA PHE A 69 28.48 -19.75 0.61
C PHE A 69 29.18 -21.10 0.43
N ALA A 70 28.77 -22.11 1.20
CA ALA A 70 29.30 -23.46 1.05
C ALA A 70 29.05 -24.01 -0.35
N ALA A 71 27.85 -23.84 -0.91
CA ALA A 71 27.53 -24.28 -2.26
C ALA A 71 28.40 -23.60 -3.33
N LEU A 72 28.79 -22.33 -3.11
CA LEU A 72 29.62 -21.57 -4.04
C LEU A 72 31.10 -21.95 -3.98
N VAL A 73 31.64 -22.16 -2.77
CA VAL A 73 33.08 -22.39 -2.55
C VAL A 73 33.47 -23.86 -2.60
N THR A 74 32.57 -24.77 -2.20
CA THR A 74 32.86 -26.22 -2.14
C THR A 74 33.29 -26.81 -3.48
N PRO A 75 32.67 -26.48 -4.64
CA PRO A 75 33.12 -26.99 -5.94
C PRO A 75 34.56 -26.60 -6.28
N PHE A 76 34.97 -25.39 -5.88
CA PHE A 76 36.33 -24.91 -6.11
C PHE A 76 37.34 -25.60 -5.19
N GLY A 77 37.00 -25.78 -3.91
CA GLY A 77 37.83 -26.55 -2.98
C GLY A 77 37.97 -28.01 -3.41
N LEU A 78 36.89 -28.62 -3.93
CA LEU A 78 36.89 -29.98 -4.47
C LEU A 78 37.79 -30.13 -5.70
N SER A 79 37.78 -29.17 -6.63
CA SER A 79 38.59 -29.26 -7.85
C SER A 79 40.08 -29.04 -7.60
N GLN A 80 40.43 -28.23 -6.61
CA GLN A 80 41.82 -27.88 -6.26
C GLN A 80 42.49 -28.90 -5.35
N TYR A 81 41.78 -29.34 -4.30
CA TYR A 81 42.35 -30.13 -3.21
C TYR A 81 41.79 -31.55 -3.14
N GLY A 82 40.72 -31.85 -3.89
CA GLY A 82 40.05 -33.15 -3.82
C GLY A 82 39.18 -33.33 -2.57
N PRO A 83 38.34 -34.39 -2.54
CA PRO A 83 37.23 -34.51 -1.60
C PRO A 83 37.65 -34.71 -0.14
N LEU A 84 38.67 -35.52 0.12
CA LEU A 84 39.11 -35.84 1.48
C LEU A 84 39.81 -34.66 2.16
N GLN A 85 40.56 -33.88 1.38
CA GLN A 85 41.37 -32.75 1.89
C GLN A 85 40.52 -31.49 2.08
N CYS A 86 39.41 -31.37 1.34
CA CYS A 86 38.46 -30.28 1.45
C CYS A 86 37.51 -30.41 2.66
N LEU A 87 37.30 -31.63 3.17
CA LEU A 87 36.35 -31.93 4.25
C LEU A 87 36.56 -31.09 5.54
N PRO A 88 37.79 -31.00 6.09
CA PRO A 88 38.04 -30.18 7.29
C PRO A 88 37.79 -28.70 7.07
N ALA A 89 38.16 -28.18 5.88
CA ALA A 89 37.96 -26.79 5.51
C ALA A 89 36.47 -26.45 5.35
N VAL A 90 35.68 -27.32 4.72
CA VAL A 90 34.23 -27.14 4.56
C VAL A 90 33.51 -27.20 5.90
N VAL A 91 33.84 -28.18 6.75
CA VAL A 91 33.21 -28.30 8.08
C VAL A 91 33.59 -27.12 8.97
N GLY A 92 34.87 -26.76 9.01
CA GLY A 92 35.35 -25.59 9.77
C GLY A 92 34.71 -24.29 9.27
N GLY A 93 34.66 -24.10 7.95
CA GLY A 93 34.04 -22.93 7.34
C GLY A 93 32.54 -22.83 7.62
N LEU A 94 31.79 -23.94 7.55
CA LEU A 94 30.37 -23.97 7.91
C LEU A 94 30.14 -23.60 9.39
N VAL A 95 30.97 -24.12 10.29
CA VAL A 95 30.88 -23.79 11.72
C VAL A 95 31.16 -22.31 11.95
N VAL A 96 32.22 -21.76 11.36
CA VAL A 96 32.59 -20.35 11.51
C VAL A 96 31.54 -19.43 10.92
N VAL A 97 31.04 -19.72 9.72
CA VAL A 97 29.99 -18.91 9.07
C VAL A 97 28.68 -19.02 9.84
N GLY A 98 28.28 -20.22 10.26
CA GLY A 98 27.06 -20.43 11.02
C GLY A 98 27.08 -19.74 12.39
N ALA A 99 28.12 -19.98 13.19
CA ALA A 99 28.29 -19.37 14.50
C ALA A 99 28.54 -17.85 14.40
N GLY A 100 29.38 -17.43 13.46
CA GLY A 100 29.69 -16.02 13.20
C GLY A 100 28.44 -15.23 12.82
N ASN A 101 27.64 -15.73 11.87
CA ASN A 101 26.39 -15.09 11.48
C ASN A 101 25.36 -15.06 12.61
N LEU A 102 25.31 -16.08 13.45
CA LEU A 102 24.42 -16.11 14.63
C LEU A 102 24.84 -15.06 15.66
N VAL A 103 26.14 -14.87 15.88
CA VAL A 103 26.66 -13.81 16.76
C VAL A 103 26.35 -12.44 16.16
N VAL A 104 26.62 -12.23 14.87
CA VAL A 104 26.33 -10.98 14.17
C VAL A 104 24.85 -10.65 14.23
N SER A 105 23.95 -11.63 14.04
CA SER A 105 22.50 -11.39 14.13
C SER A 105 22.08 -10.98 15.53
N ARG A 106 22.57 -11.67 16.58
CA ARG A 106 22.26 -11.33 17.98
C ARG A 106 22.80 -9.97 18.40
N VAL A 107 23.99 -9.60 17.94
CA VAL A 107 24.56 -8.28 18.21
C VAL A 107 23.77 -7.21 17.46
N ALA A 108 23.41 -7.45 16.20
CA ALA A 108 22.60 -6.53 15.42
C ALA A 108 21.19 -6.33 16.02
N GLU A 109 20.56 -7.36 16.58
CA GLU A 109 19.28 -7.25 17.31
C GLU A 109 19.34 -6.38 18.56
N ARG A 110 20.49 -6.37 19.25
CA ARG A 110 20.70 -5.55 20.46
C ARG A 110 21.18 -4.14 20.17
N THR A 111 21.59 -3.87 18.93
CA THR A 111 22.15 -2.58 18.52
C THR A 111 21.04 -1.62 18.12
N ALA A 112 21.15 -0.35 18.55
CA ALA A 112 20.23 0.68 18.11
C ALA A 112 20.24 0.85 16.58
N ARG A 113 19.07 1.11 15.98
CA ARG A 113 18.86 1.24 14.53
C ARG A 113 19.97 2.02 13.79
N PRO A 114 20.42 3.22 14.22
CA PRO A 114 21.41 3.99 13.46
C PRO A 114 22.78 3.30 13.34
N TYR A 115 23.16 2.44 14.29
CA TYR A 115 24.48 1.77 14.29
C TYR A 115 24.43 0.36 13.70
N ARG A 116 23.24 -0.14 13.36
CA ARG A 116 23.03 -1.52 12.93
C ARG A 116 23.79 -1.85 11.64
N GLY A 117 23.80 -0.93 10.67
CA GLY A 117 24.58 -1.09 9.43
C GLY A 117 26.08 -1.22 9.69
N ILE A 118 26.64 -0.42 10.61
CA ILE A 118 28.07 -0.49 10.96
C ILE A 118 28.40 -1.84 11.62
N VAL A 119 27.54 -2.30 12.53
CA VAL A 119 27.70 -3.61 13.17
C VAL A 119 27.63 -4.76 12.17
N LEU A 120 26.75 -4.70 11.18
CA LEU A 120 26.67 -5.71 10.14
C LEU A 120 27.93 -5.72 9.26
N VAL A 121 28.40 -4.55 8.81
CA VAL A 121 29.63 -4.43 8.01
C VAL A 121 30.85 -4.95 8.79
N ALA A 122 31.04 -4.46 10.01
CA ALA A 122 32.15 -4.88 10.86
C ALA A 122 32.06 -6.37 11.21
N GLY A 123 30.86 -6.85 11.54
CA GLY A 123 30.60 -8.24 11.87
C GLY A 123 30.93 -9.18 10.72
N TYR A 124 30.43 -8.92 9.51
CA TYR A 124 30.70 -9.76 8.35
C TYR A 124 32.17 -9.71 7.91
N LEU A 125 32.86 -8.57 8.10
CA LEU A 125 34.31 -8.49 7.91
C LEU A 125 35.05 -9.41 8.89
N VAL A 126 34.72 -9.36 10.18
CA VAL A 126 35.31 -10.23 11.20
C VAL A 126 35.06 -11.71 10.89
N VAL A 127 33.84 -12.06 10.47
CA VAL A 127 33.51 -13.45 10.09
C VAL A 127 34.28 -13.87 8.84
N GLY A 128 34.43 -13.00 7.83
CA GLY A 128 35.25 -13.28 6.64
C GLY A 128 36.72 -13.52 6.97
N VAL A 129 37.29 -12.73 7.88
CA VAL A 129 38.67 -12.93 8.37
C VAL A 129 38.78 -14.24 9.14
N ALA A 130 37.85 -14.52 10.07
CA ALA A 130 37.85 -15.76 10.84
C ALA A 130 37.71 -17.00 9.95
N LEU A 131 36.85 -16.93 8.94
CA LEU A 131 36.67 -17.98 7.94
C LEU A 131 37.98 -18.23 7.19
N SER A 132 38.59 -17.17 6.66
CA SER A 132 39.85 -17.23 5.91
C SER A 132 41.00 -17.83 6.74
N LEU A 133 41.11 -17.45 8.02
CA LEU A 133 42.09 -18.04 8.95
C LEU A 133 41.81 -19.52 9.24
N THR A 134 40.53 -19.90 9.32
CA THR A 134 40.12 -21.29 9.57
C THR A 134 40.43 -22.18 8.37
N THR A 135 40.15 -21.70 7.15
CA THR A 135 40.50 -22.38 5.90
C THR A 135 42.03 -22.51 5.76
N ASP A 136 42.78 -21.44 6.04
CA ASP A 136 44.26 -21.45 6.04
C ASP A 136 44.82 -22.50 7.02
N ALA A 137 44.35 -22.50 8.27
CA ALA A 137 44.77 -23.46 9.27
C ALA A 137 44.44 -24.91 8.85
N ALA A 138 43.23 -25.15 8.33
CA ALA A 138 42.79 -26.47 7.89
C ALA A 138 43.63 -27.03 6.72
N ILE A 139 44.07 -26.16 5.80
CA ILE A 139 44.91 -26.53 4.66
C ILE A 139 46.37 -26.74 5.09
N ARG A 140 46.90 -25.87 5.96
CA ARG A 140 48.29 -25.98 6.45
C ARG A 140 48.55 -27.22 7.30
N VAL A 141 47.57 -27.65 8.11
CA VAL A 141 47.67 -28.90 8.88
C VAL A 141 47.84 -30.12 7.96
N GLN A 142 47.42 -30.02 6.70
CA GLN A 142 47.57 -31.06 5.68
C GLN A 142 48.88 -30.92 4.86
N GLY A 143 49.74 -29.95 5.19
CA GLY A 143 51.01 -29.70 4.48
C GLY A 143 50.87 -29.01 3.12
N LEU A 144 49.69 -28.47 2.80
CA LEU A 144 49.41 -27.80 1.54
C LEU A 144 49.61 -26.28 1.65
N HIS A 145 49.91 -25.64 0.51
CA HIS A 145 50.02 -24.19 0.44
C HIS A 145 48.69 -23.54 0.01
N PRO A 146 48.07 -22.72 0.87
CA PRO A 146 46.81 -22.04 0.56
C PRO A 146 47.05 -20.86 -0.41
N HIS A 147 46.56 -20.98 -1.64
CA HIS A 147 46.74 -19.97 -2.70
C HIS A 147 45.62 -18.91 -2.75
N PHE A 148 44.48 -19.14 -2.07
CA PHE A 148 43.25 -18.35 -2.24
C PHE A 148 42.70 -17.71 -0.95
N ILE A 149 43.52 -17.59 0.11
CA ILE A 149 43.12 -17.03 1.42
C ILE A 149 42.44 -15.66 1.28
N TRP A 150 43.06 -14.78 0.48
CA TRP A 150 42.61 -13.41 0.27
C TRP A 150 41.30 -13.32 -0.51
N PHE A 151 41.03 -14.32 -1.36
CA PHE A 151 39.79 -14.39 -2.12
C PHE A 151 38.60 -14.63 -1.19
N GLU A 152 38.69 -15.59 -0.26
CA GLU A 152 37.63 -15.84 0.73
C GLU A 152 37.42 -14.64 1.67
N ALA A 153 38.51 -14.03 2.16
CA ALA A 153 38.46 -12.88 3.06
C ALA A 153 37.75 -11.67 2.42
N GLY A 154 37.92 -11.46 1.11
CA GLY A 154 37.28 -10.35 0.38
C GLY A 154 35.89 -10.67 -0.14
N THR A 155 35.65 -11.89 -0.64
CA THR A 155 34.38 -12.26 -1.27
C THR A 155 33.28 -12.54 -0.26
N TYR A 156 33.60 -13.14 0.89
CA TYR A 156 32.60 -13.46 1.90
C TYR A 156 31.86 -12.21 2.41
N PRO A 157 32.54 -11.13 2.86
CA PRO A 157 31.86 -9.92 3.32
C PRO A 157 30.98 -9.29 2.24
N LEU A 158 31.41 -9.31 0.98
CA LEU A 158 30.64 -8.79 -0.16
C LEU A 158 29.34 -9.59 -0.38
N ILE A 159 29.42 -10.92 -0.39
CA ILE A 159 28.25 -11.80 -0.54
C ILE A 159 27.32 -11.62 0.66
N ALA A 160 27.86 -11.61 1.88
CA ALA A 160 27.09 -11.44 3.11
C ALA A 160 26.33 -10.11 3.13
N LEU A 161 26.99 -9.02 2.77
CA LEU A 161 26.37 -7.70 2.66
C LEU A 161 25.30 -7.65 1.54
N GLY A 162 25.57 -8.27 0.39
CA GLY A 162 24.61 -8.38 -0.70
C GLY A 162 23.33 -9.12 -0.28
N VAL A 163 23.47 -10.29 0.36
CA VAL A 163 22.32 -11.06 0.87
C VAL A 163 21.58 -10.29 1.95
N ALA A 164 22.29 -9.67 2.90
CA ALA A 164 21.67 -8.85 3.94
C ALA A 164 20.87 -7.69 3.33
N LEU A 165 21.39 -7.05 2.28
CA LEU A 165 20.70 -5.99 1.57
C LEU A 165 19.43 -6.49 0.86
N VAL A 166 19.50 -7.61 0.14
CA VAL A 166 18.33 -8.22 -0.55
C VAL A 166 17.23 -8.59 0.44
N VAL A 167 17.59 -9.21 1.57
CA VAL A 167 16.63 -9.59 2.63
C VAL A 167 15.99 -8.34 3.23
N SER A 168 16.80 -7.31 3.51
CA SER A 168 16.32 -6.04 4.05
C SER A 168 15.36 -5.33 3.09
N LEU A 169 15.68 -5.32 1.80
CA LEU A 169 14.85 -4.71 0.77
C LEU A 169 13.53 -5.46 0.60
N SER A 170 13.60 -6.79 0.61
CA SER A 170 12.41 -7.66 0.53
C SER A 170 11.48 -7.49 1.73
N ALA A 171 12.03 -7.33 2.94
CA ALA A 171 11.25 -7.04 4.15
C ALA A 171 10.58 -5.66 4.07
N ARG A 172 11.27 -4.64 3.56
CA ARG A 172 10.71 -3.31 3.32
C ARG A 172 9.57 -3.34 2.30
N ILE A 173 9.78 -3.98 1.15
CA ILE A 173 8.73 -4.10 0.12
C ILE A 173 7.47 -4.74 0.69
N ARG A 174 7.59 -5.78 1.52
CA ARG A 174 6.45 -6.40 2.18
C ARG A 174 5.72 -5.46 3.14
N LEU A 175 6.45 -4.66 3.91
CA LEU A 175 5.86 -3.66 4.80
C LEU A 175 5.16 -2.55 4.01
N ASP A 176 5.76 -2.08 2.93
CA ASP A 176 5.18 -1.06 2.06
C ASP A 176 3.91 -1.58 1.36
N GLN A 177 3.92 -2.84 0.91
CA GLN A 177 2.73 -3.51 0.36
C GLN A 177 1.59 -3.59 1.39
N GLN A 178 1.89 -4.01 2.64
CA GLN A 178 0.90 -4.06 3.71
C GLN A 178 0.33 -2.66 4.03
N GLY A 179 1.18 -1.63 4.03
CA GLY A 179 0.74 -0.24 4.21
C GLY A 179 -0.19 0.22 3.09
N LEU A 180 0.13 -0.12 1.84
CA LEU A 180 -0.70 0.21 0.68
C LEU A 180 -2.04 -0.53 0.71
N GLU A 181 -2.05 -1.82 1.03
CA GLU A 181 -3.27 -2.62 1.19
C GLU A 181 -4.19 -2.02 2.27
N ALA A 182 -3.62 -1.63 3.41
CA ALA A 182 -4.38 -0.99 4.48
C ALA A 182 -4.97 0.37 4.05
N ALA A 183 -4.19 1.19 3.32
CA ALA A 183 -4.67 2.47 2.80
C ALA A 183 -5.79 2.29 1.76
N VAL A 184 -5.68 1.30 0.87
CA VAL A 184 -6.72 0.95 -0.09
C VAL A 184 -7.98 0.44 0.60
N GLN A 185 -7.85 -0.38 1.65
CA GLN A 185 -9.01 -0.83 2.42
C GLN A 185 -9.72 0.33 3.13
N ALA A 186 -8.97 1.28 3.68
CA ALA A 186 -9.53 2.48 4.29
C ALA A 186 -10.30 3.32 3.26
N SER A 187 -9.73 3.55 2.07
CA SER A 187 -10.41 4.34 1.03
C SER A 187 -11.66 3.66 0.49
N VAL A 188 -11.66 2.32 0.34
CA VAL A 188 -12.87 1.56 -0.05
C VAL A 188 -13.97 1.70 1.00
N PHE A 189 -13.60 1.65 2.28
CA PHE A 189 -14.56 1.78 3.36
C PHE A 189 -15.15 3.20 3.44
N ASP A 190 -14.34 4.22 3.25
CA ASP A 190 -14.78 5.62 3.19
C ASP A 190 -15.69 5.86 1.97
N ALA A 191 -15.35 5.30 0.80
CA ALA A 191 -16.19 5.36 -0.39
C ALA A 191 -17.54 4.66 -0.18
N ALA A 192 -17.56 3.50 0.49
CA ALA A 192 -18.79 2.79 0.80
C ALA A 192 -19.70 3.58 1.77
N ARG A 193 -19.10 4.24 2.76
CA ARG A 193 -19.82 5.14 3.69
C ARG A 193 -20.42 6.33 2.95
N LEU A 194 -19.62 7.03 2.15
CA LEU A 194 -20.10 8.16 1.34
C LEU A 194 -21.25 7.74 0.42
N ARG A 195 -21.17 6.55 -0.17
CA ARG A 195 -22.24 6.03 -1.01
C ARG A 195 -23.54 5.78 -0.23
N ALA A 196 -23.43 5.20 0.96
CA ALA A 196 -24.59 4.95 1.82
C ALA A 196 -25.27 6.25 2.27
N ASP A 197 -24.47 7.28 2.58
CA ASP A 197 -24.96 8.61 2.94
C ASP A 197 -25.67 9.27 1.75
N TYR A 198 -25.08 9.17 0.56
CA TYR A 198 -25.69 9.68 -0.67
C TYR A 198 -27.03 9.01 -0.97
N ASP A 199 -27.11 7.67 -0.86
CA ASP A 199 -28.35 6.94 -1.08
C ASP A 199 -29.42 7.31 -0.05
N HIS A 200 -29.04 7.57 1.22
CA HIS A 200 -29.95 8.09 2.25
C HIS A 200 -30.46 9.49 1.91
N GLN A 201 -29.58 10.41 1.49
CA GLN A 201 -29.96 11.76 1.09
C GLN A 201 -30.90 11.71 -0.12
N ARG A 202 -30.60 10.88 -1.12
CA ARG A 202 -31.46 10.67 -2.29
C ARG A 202 -32.85 10.16 -1.90
N ALA A 203 -32.93 9.20 -0.98
CA ALA A 203 -34.21 8.70 -0.47
C ALA A 203 -34.97 9.77 0.34
N ALA A 204 -34.27 10.62 1.09
CA ALA A 204 -34.88 11.75 1.80
C ALA A 204 -35.43 12.80 0.82
N PHE A 205 -34.65 13.19 -0.20
CA PHE A 205 -35.12 14.10 -1.26
C PHE A 205 -36.31 13.53 -2.02
N ALA A 206 -36.26 12.26 -2.41
CA ALA A 206 -37.39 11.60 -3.07
C ALA A 206 -38.66 11.65 -2.21
N ARG A 207 -38.55 11.41 -0.90
CA ARG A 207 -39.69 11.53 0.04
C ARG A 207 -40.20 12.96 0.13
N VAL A 208 -39.34 13.96 0.26
CA VAL A 208 -39.76 15.38 0.33
C VAL A 208 -40.46 15.81 -0.96
N LEU A 209 -39.90 15.45 -2.11
CA LEU A 209 -40.49 15.76 -3.41
C LEU A 209 -41.81 15.03 -3.65
N HIS A 210 -41.90 13.75 -3.27
CA HIS A 210 -43.11 12.96 -3.52
C HIS A 210 -44.22 13.25 -2.51
N SER A 211 -43.90 13.43 -1.22
CA SER A 211 -44.91 13.69 -0.19
C SER A 211 -45.24 15.17 -0.05
N GLY A 212 -44.22 16.04 0.10
CA GLY A 212 -44.45 17.46 0.38
C GLY A 212 -44.98 18.21 -0.83
N VAL A 213 -44.29 18.10 -1.97
CA VAL A 213 -44.66 18.87 -3.17
C VAL A 213 -45.98 18.37 -3.77
N GLN A 214 -46.25 17.06 -3.77
CA GLN A 214 -47.55 16.56 -4.26
C GLN A 214 -48.70 16.96 -3.35
N SER A 215 -48.51 16.93 -2.03
CA SER A 215 -49.56 17.33 -1.08
C SER A 215 -49.87 18.83 -1.20
N GLU A 216 -48.84 19.67 -1.31
CA GLU A 216 -48.99 21.11 -1.56
C GLU A 216 -49.63 21.41 -2.92
N LEU A 217 -49.26 20.68 -3.98
CA LEU A 217 -49.89 20.84 -5.29
C LEU A 217 -51.37 20.41 -5.28
N ILE A 218 -51.72 19.34 -4.55
CA ILE A 218 -53.12 18.91 -4.38
C ILE A 218 -53.89 19.93 -3.54
N ALA A 219 -53.30 20.43 -2.45
CA ALA A 219 -53.91 21.45 -1.60
C ALA A 219 -54.12 22.77 -2.36
N ALA A 220 -53.13 23.22 -3.14
CA ALA A 220 -53.25 24.38 -4.00
C ALA A 220 -54.31 24.17 -5.09
N ALA A 221 -54.35 22.98 -5.72
CA ALA A 221 -55.37 22.65 -6.72
C ALA A 221 -56.80 22.63 -6.11
N LEU A 222 -56.96 22.11 -4.89
CA LEU A 222 -58.23 22.12 -4.16
C LEU A 222 -58.64 23.54 -3.74
N ALA A 223 -57.70 24.37 -3.27
CA ALA A 223 -57.96 25.77 -2.91
C ALA A 223 -58.36 26.61 -4.14
N LEU A 224 -57.71 26.37 -5.29
CA LEU A 224 -58.06 27.00 -6.57
C LEU A 224 -59.41 26.49 -7.13
N GLY A 225 -59.76 25.22 -6.90
CA GLY A 225 -61.07 24.66 -7.25
C GLY A 225 -62.20 25.20 -6.37
N ALA A 226 -61.94 25.43 -5.08
CA ALA A 226 -62.91 25.99 -4.14
C ALA A 226 -63.15 27.50 -4.36
N GLY A 227 -62.13 28.24 -4.83
CA GLY A 227 -62.26 29.67 -5.17
C GLY A 227 -62.96 29.98 -6.50
N GLY A 228 -63.20 28.97 -7.35
CA GLY A 228 -63.91 29.10 -8.63
C GLY A 228 -65.34 28.53 -8.62
N GLY A 229 -65.86 28.22 -7.43
CA GLY A 229 -67.07 27.45 -7.21
C GLY A 229 -68.41 28.16 -7.43
N ASP A 230 -68.52 29.09 -8.38
CA ASP A 230 -69.83 29.64 -8.77
C ASP A 230 -70.12 29.55 -10.29
N ASP A 231 -69.11 29.36 -11.15
CA ASP A 231 -69.32 29.30 -12.62
C ASP A 231 -69.15 27.88 -13.23
N ALA A 232 -68.31 27.02 -12.66
CA ALA A 232 -68.01 25.71 -13.27
C ALA A 232 -69.16 24.68 -13.14
N SER A 233 -70.02 24.83 -12.13
CA SER A 233 -71.20 23.96 -11.95
C SER A 233 -72.34 24.32 -12.92
N GLY A 234 -72.35 25.52 -13.50
CA GLY A 234 -73.32 25.92 -14.53
C GLY A 234 -73.02 25.28 -15.88
N GLU A 235 -71.74 25.23 -16.28
CA GLU A 235 -71.32 24.69 -17.57
C GLU A 235 -71.51 23.16 -17.65
N LEU A 236 -71.25 22.43 -16.56
CA LEU A 236 -71.44 20.97 -16.49
C LEU A 236 -72.92 20.54 -16.50
N ARG A 237 -73.84 21.38 -16.03
CA ARG A 237 -75.29 21.13 -16.12
C ARG A 237 -75.81 21.28 -17.55
N SER A 238 -75.23 22.21 -18.33
CA SER A 238 -75.60 22.44 -19.73
C SER A 238 -75.17 21.31 -20.68
N VAL A 239 -74.17 20.51 -20.29
CA VAL A 239 -73.69 19.36 -21.07
C VAL A 239 -74.46 18.08 -20.75
N VAL A 240 -75.08 17.98 -19.58
CA VAL A 240 -75.89 16.82 -19.17
C VAL A 240 -77.34 16.91 -19.67
N ASP A 241 -77.86 18.11 -19.93
CA ASP A 241 -79.21 18.33 -20.48
C ASP A 241 -79.28 18.30 -22.02
N ARG A 242 -78.23 17.84 -22.71
CA ARG A 242 -78.17 17.73 -24.18
C ARG A 242 -77.88 16.31 -24.62
#